data_AF-A0A6T8K0A8-F1
#
_entry.id   AF-A0A6T8K0A8-F1
#
_cell.length_a   1.000
_cell.length_b   1.000
_cell.length_c   1.000
_cell.angle_alpha   90.00
_cell.angle_beta   90.00
_cell.angle_gamma   90.00
#
_symmetry.space_group_name_H-M   'P 1'
#
loop_
_entity.id
_entity.type
_entity.pdbx_description
1 polymer ?
#
loop_
_entity_poly.entity_id
_entity_poly.type
_entity_poly.pdbx_seq_one_letter_code
_entity_poly.pdbx_strand_id
1 'polypeptide(L)'
;MAPVEDGVVTRLLPADCLAIEEIGASGAVFDILAFILLLTTALFMAFKAVRAEPGVRPFYYVNTFICLVAAFAYFTMIAGMGWETIMGCRQFFYVRYIDWAVTLPLLTLDLGLLAGQDLVTVAAIAGANMMMVAAGYLGSVALVPTVKWLWFIIAIITFVPVVFAIVRIFRQSVIDSNDVDKIELYGKVSLLTIVVWSLYPLVWILGTGVGAFGISAESICYAVLDVISKCVFSFMIVNMNVYESAAPPVHKEYV
;
A
#
# COMPACT_ATOMS: atom_id res chain seq x y z
N MET A 1 13.95 -49.77 14.50
CA MET A 1 13.40 -48.48 14.04
C MET A 1 13.97 -47.41 14.94
N ALA A 2 15.02 -46.72 14.50
CA ALA A 2 15.55 -45.57 15.23
C ALA A 2 14.56 -44.41 15.10
N PRO A 3 14.36 -43.57 16.14
CA PRO A 3 13.58 -42.37 16.01
C PRO A 3 14.30 -41.45 15.03
N VAL A 4 13.57 -40.94 14.05
CA VAL A 4 14.06 -39.86 13.18
C VAL A 4 14.24 -38.66 14.10
N GLU A 5 15.49 -38.32 14.40
CA GLU A 5 15.83 -37.00 14.93
C GLU A 5 15.47 -35.99 13.84
N ASP A 6 14.24 -35.49 13.91
CA ASP A 6 13.82 -34.30 13.18
C ASP A 6 14.68 -33.14 13.69
N GLY A 7 15.77 -32.88 12.97
CA GLY A 7 16.61 -31.68 13.07
C GLY A 7 15.85 -30.42 12.65
N VAL A 8 14.68 -30.24 13.24
CA VAL A 8 13.74 -29.14 13.02
C VAL A 8 14.07 -28.13 14.10
N VAL A 9 14.56 -26.95 13.69
CA VAL A 9 14.35 -25.72 14.47
C VAL A 9 12.90 -25.76 14.92
N THR A 10 12.65 -26.01 16.21
CA THR A 10 11.32 -26.22 16.76
C THR A 10 10.46 -25.05 16.31
N ARG A 11 9.57 -25.28 15.34
CA ARG A 11 8.72 -24.21 14.80
C ARG A 11 7.69 -23.87 15.86
N LEU A 12 8.04 -22.91 16.70
CA LEU A 12 7.19 -22.48 17.81
C LEU A 12 5.87 -21.94 17.25
N LEU A 13 4.78 -22.58 17.65
CA LEU A 13 3.43 -22.08 17.40
C LEU A 13 3.19 -20.84 18.27
N PRO A 14 2.30 -19.92 17.86
CA PRO A 14 1.99 -18.72 18.64
C PRO A 14 1.59 -18.99 20.10
N ALA A 15 0.88 -20.09 20.35
CA ALA A 15 0.42 -20.46 21.69
C ALA A 15 1.53 -20.97 22.61
N ASP A 16 2.67 -21.39 22.06
CA ASP A 16 3.80 -21.96 22.80
C ASP A 16 4.86 -20.92 23.17
N CYS A 17 4.65 -19.65 22.78
CA CYS A 17 5.63 -18.59 22.92
C CYS A 17 5.73 -18.07 24.36
N LEU A 18 6.86 -18.34 25.01
CA LEU A 18 7.19 -17.79 26.33
C LEU A 18 7.75 -16.35 26.26
N ALA A 19 8.31 -15.98 25.11
CA ALA A 19 8.80 -14.65 24.80
C ALA A 19 8.51 -14.34 23.34
N ILE A 20 8.08 -13.11 23.06
CA ILE A 20 7.75 -12.64 21.72
C ILE A 20 8.85 -11.66 21.28
N GLU A 21 9.38 -11.85 20.07
CA GLU A 21 10.19 -10.83 19.43
C GLU A 21 9.27 -9.66 19.04
N GLU A 22 9.40 -8.56 19.77
CA GLU A 22 8.64 -7.33 19.56
C GLU A 22 9.49 -6.25 18.89
N ILE A 23 8.81 -5.22 18.40
CA ILE A 23 9.43 -4.03 17.85
C ILE A 23 10.33 -3.34 18.88
N GLY A 24 11.55 -3.02 18.48
CA GLY A 24 12.48 -2.24 19.29
C GLY A 24 12.33 -0.74 19.08
N ALA A 25 13.10 0.04 19.85
CA ALA A 25 13.03 1.51 19.82
C ALA A 25 13.26 2.12 18.42
N SER A 26 14.15 1.54 17.61
CA SER A 26 14.41 2.04 16.25
C SER A 26 13.19 1.89 15.33
N GLY A 27 12.50 0.76 15.38
CA GLY A 27 11.25 0.55 14.65
C GLY A 27 10.16 1.52 15.10
N ALA A 28 9.97 1.64 16.42
CA ALA A 28 8.97 2.53 17.00
C ALA A 28 9.19 4.01 16.61
N VAL A 29 10.44 4.47 16.56
CA VAL A 29 10.76 5.83 16.08
C VAL A 29 10.32 6.04 14.64
N PHE A 30 10.57 5.08 13.75
CA PHE A 30 10.14 5.19 12.35
C PHE A 30 8.62 5.13 12.20
N ASP A 31 7.92 4.36 13.02
CA ASP A 31 6.46 4.36 13.03
C ASP A 31 5.90 5.73 13.49
N ILE A 32 6.52 6.37 14.49
CA ILE A 32 6.18 7.74 14.91
C ILE A 32 6.43 8.76 13.79
N LEU A 33 7.58 8.67 13.11
CA LEU A 33 7.90 9.56 12.00
C LEU A 33 6.90 9.40 10.84
N ALA A 34 6.56 8.15 10.50
CA ALA A 34 5.56 7.86 9.48
C ALA A 34 4.18 8.41 9.89
N PHE A 35 3.75 8.20 11.14
CA PHE A 35 2.52 8.77 11.67
C PHE A 35 2.44 10.30 11.48
N ILE A 36 3.49 11.03 11.88
CA ILE A 36 3.54 12.50 11.77
C ILE A 36 3.46 12.92 10.29
N LEU A 37 4.25 12.29 9.41
CA LEU A 37 4.28 12.65 7.99
C LEU A 37 2.96 12.34 7.28
N LEU A 38 2.34 11.20 7.57
CA LEU A 38 1.05 10.81 7.01
C LEU A 38 -0.07 11.74 7.51
N LEU A 39 -0.11 12.03 8.81
CA LEU A 39 -1.12 12.91 9.39
C LEU A 39 -0.99 14.34 8.83
N THR A 40 0.22 14.89 8.81
CA THR A 40 0.46 16.23 8.26
C THR A 40 0.10 16.31 6.78
N THR A 41 0.42 15.29 5.99
CA THR A 41 0.03 15.22 4.58
C THR A 41 -1.50 15.15 4.44
N ALA A 42 -2.18 14.32 5.22
CA ALA A 42 -3.63 14.23 5.21
C ALA A 42 -4.30 15.58 5.52
N LEU A 43 -3.84 16.28 6.56
CA LEU A 43 -4.36 17.59 6.94
C LEU A 43 -4.09 18.66 5.86
N PHE A 44 -2.92 18.62 5.24
CA PHE A 44 -2.59 19.51 4.12
C PHE A 44 -3.51 19.27 2.92
N MET A 45 -3.70 18.01 2.52
CA MET A 45 -4.56 17.66 1.39
C MET A 45 -6.03 18.04 1.68
N ALA A 46 -6.51 17.81 2.89
CA ALA A 46 -7.86 18.22 3.31
C ALA A 46 -8.05 19.74 3.22
N PHE A 47 -7.08 20.51 3.73
CA PHE A 47 -7.14 21.97 3.68
C PHE A 47 -7.15 22.49 2.24
N LYS A 48 -6.33 21.91 1.36
CA LYS A 48 -6.27 22.29 -0.05
C LYS A 48 -7.54 21.89 -0.81
N ALA A 49 -8.15 20.75 -0.48
CA ALA A 49 -9.39 20.27 -1.12
C ALA A 49 -10.53 21.30 -1.06
N VAL A 50 -10.66 22.05 0.05
CA VAL A 50 -11.73 23.03 0.27
C VAL A 50 -11.69 24.18 -0.75
N ARG A 51 -10.50 24.53 -1.23
CA ARG A 51 -10.28 25.65 -2.17
C ARG A 51 -9.84 25.20 -3.56
N ALA A 52 -9.77 23.89 -3.78
CA ALA A 52 -9.28 23.31 -5.02
C ALA A 52 -10.31 23.45 -6.15
N GLU A 53 -9.79 23.68 -7.36
CA GLU A 53 -10.59 23.68 -8.58
C GLU A 53 -11.20 22.31 -8.84
N PRO A 54 -12.37 22.23 -9.53
CA PRO A 54 -13.09 20.97 -9.73
C PRO A 54 -12.26 19.84 -10.36
N GLY A 55 -11.26 20.16 -11.21
CA GLY A 55 -10.42 19.17 -11.88
C GLY A 55 -9.44 18.44 -10.94
N VAL A 56 -8.81 19.15 -10.01
CA VAL A 56 -7.81 18.58 -9.08
C VAL A 56 -8.42 18.18 -7.73
N ARG A 57 -9.56 18.76 -7.37
CA ARG A 57 -10.22 18.54 -6.07
C ARG A 57 -10.47 17.06 -5.70
N PRO A 58 -10.86 16.15 -6.63
CA PRO A 58 -11.02 14.73 -6.30
C PRO A 58 -9.72 14.11 -5.76
N PHE A 59 -8.57 14.42 -6.36
CA PHE A 59 -7.27 13.91 -5.94
C PHE A 59 -6.93 14.37 -4.52
N TYR A 60 -7.19 15.64 -4.18
CA TYR A 60 -6.99 16.12 -2.81
C TYR A 60 -7.85 15.36 -1.79
N TYR A 61 -9.12 15.07 -2.10
CA TYR A 61 -9.97 14.29 -1.21
C TYR A 61 -9.50 12.84 -1.07
N VAL A 62 -9.20 12.16 -2.18
CA VAL A 62 -8.74 10.77 -2.17
C VAL A 62 -7.44 10.64 -1.37
N ASN A 63 -6.47 11.54 -1.61
CA ASN A 63 -5.18 11.54 -0.90
C ASN A 63 -5.29 11.91 0.58
N THR A 64 -6.30 12.70 0.97
CA THR A 64 -6.63 12.90 2.39
C THR A 64 -6.95 11.57 3.06
N PHE A 65 -7.84 10.78 2.47
CA PHE A 65 -8.24 9.49 3.05
C PHE A 65 -7.11 8.46 3.02
N ILE A 66 -6.32 8.41 1.93
CA ILE A 66 -5.14 7.53 1.83
C ILE A 66 -4.19 7.80 3.01
N CYS A 67 -3.80 9.06 3.22
CA CYS A 67 -2.84 9.41 4.25
C CYS A 67 -3.45 9.30 5.66
N LEU A 68 -4.74 9.61 5.84
CA LEU A 68 -5.40 9.57 7.14
C LEU A 68 -5.60 8.13 7.65
N VAL A 69 -6.01 7.20 6.77
CA VAL A 69 -6.15 5.77 7.12
C VAL A 69 -4.79 5.20 7.52
N ALA A 70 -3.75 5.49 6.75
CA ALA A 70 -2.40 5.06 7.09
C ALA A 70 -1.95 5.68 8.42
N ALA A 71 -2.17 6.98 8.65
CA ALA A 71 -1.87 7.62 9.93
C ALA A 71 -2.58 6.92 11.10
N PHE A 72 -3.85 6.51 10.95
CA PHE A 72 -4.55 5.74 11.98
C PHE A 72 -3.94 4.35 12.22
N ALA A 73 -3.48 3.67 11.18
CA ALA A 73 -2.78 2.39 11.33
C ALA A 73 -1.45 2.57 12.07
N TYR A 74 -0.64 3.57 11.73
CA TYR A 74 0.60 3.88 12.45
C TYR A 74 0.34 4.28 13.89
N PHE A 75 -0.67 5.11 14.16
CA PHE A 75 -1.08 5.44 15.53
C PHE A 75 -1.48 4.19 16.32
N THR A 76 -2.20 3.26 15.70
CA THR A 76 -2.60 2.00 16.32
C THR A 76 -1.38 1.16 16.74
N MET A 77 -0.37 1.05 15.87
CA MET A 77 0.88 0.35 16.18
C MET A 77 1.65 1.01 17.33
N ILE A 78 1.78 2.34 17.30
CA ILE A 78 2.45 3.12 18.36
C ILE A 78 1.73 2.96 19.70
N ALA A 79 0.40 2.85 19.69
CA ALA A 79 -0.43 2.63 20.87
C ALA A 79 -0.35 1.19 21.41
N GLY A 80 0.47 0.31 20.82
CA GLY A 80 0.63 -1.08 21.23
C GLY A 80 -0.52 -2.00 20.78
N MET A 81 -1.33 -1.57 19.82
CA MET A 81 -2.47 -2.31 19.27
C MET A 81 -2.20 -2.77 17.83
N GLY A 82 -3.11 -3.55 17.26
CA GLY A 82 -3.07 -3.86 15.82
C GLY A 82 -2.01 -4.89 15.42
N TRP A 83 -1.60 -5.75 16.36
CA TRP A 83 -0.64 -6.83 16.13
C TRP A 83 -1.08 -8.13 16.80
N GLU A 84 -0.54 -9.24 16.31
CA GLU A 84 -0.69 -10.58 16.88
C GLU A 84 0.63 -11.37 16.79
N THR A 85 0.71 -12.51 17.45
CA THR A 85 1.88 -13.40 17.38
C THR A 85 1.71 -14.42 16.25
N ILE A 86 2.71 -14.54 15.40
CA ILE A 86 2.76 -15.56 14.34
C ILE A 86 3.87 -16.58 14.60
N MET A 87 3.96 -17.58 13.71
CA MET A 87 5.01 -18.61 13.73
C MET A 87 6.42 -18.00 13.94
N GLY A 88 7.20 -18.63 14.82
CA GLY A 88 8.52 -18.12 15.19
C GLY A 88 8.50 -17.09 16.31
N CYS A 89 7.39 -16.99 17.06
CA CYS A 89 7.23 -16.11 18.21
C CYS A 89 7.58 -14.65 17.92
N ARG A 90 7.11 -14.15 16.78
CA ARG A 90 7.40 -12.78 16.32
C ARG A 90 6.11 -11.96 16.25
N GLN A 91 6.21 -10.69 16.62
CA GLN A 91 5.14 -9.72 16.49
C GLN A 91 4.83 -9.47 15.01
N PHE A 92 3.55 -9.50 14.65
CA PHE A 92 3.06 -9.26 13.31
C PHE A 92 1.96 -8.22 13.32
N PHE A 93 2.17 -7.10 12.62
CA PHE A 93 1.23 -5.98 12.59
C PHE A 93 0.15 -6.15 11.54
N TYR A 94 -0.92 -6.90 11.86
CA TYR A 94 -2.06 -7.10 10.96
C TYR A 94 -2.75 -5.78 10.57
N VAL A 95 -2.64 -4.72 11.37
CA VAL A 95 -3.23 -3.41 11.05
C VAL A 95 -2.66 -2.80 9.76
N ARG A 96 -1.43 -3.17 9.36
CA ARG A 96 -0.86 -2.77 8.05
C ARG A 96 -1.70 -3.33 6.89
N TYR A 97 -2.23 -4.54 7.02
CA TYR A 97 -3.09 -5.14 6.00
C TYR A 97 -4.46 -4.48 5.96
N ILE A 98 -4.97 -4.01 7.09
CA ILE A 98 -6.21 -3.21 7.14
C ILE A 98 -5.99 -1.87 6.42
N ASP A 99 -4.88 -1.19 6.68
CA ASP A 99 -4.47 0.02 5.94
C ASP A 99 -4.43 -0.27 4.43
N TRP A 100 -3.63 -1.24 4.00
CA TRP A 100 -3.43 -1.54 2.58
C TRP A 100 -4.72 -1.98 1.88
N ALA A 101 -5.61 -2.70 2.56
CA ALA A 101 -6.91 -3.10 2.02
C ALA A 101 -7.80 -1.89 1.67
N VAL A 102 -7.58 -0.74 2.32
CA VAL A 102 -8.31 0.51 2.04
C VAL A 102 -7.50 1.42 1.11
N THR A 103 -6.20 1.61 1.37
CA THR A 103 -5.41 2.61 0.65
C THR A 103 -5.00 2.17 -0.75
N LEU A 104 -4.78 0.88 -1.01
CA LEU A 104 -4.42 0.42 -2.36
C LEU A 104 -5.56 0.60 -3.37
N PRO A 105 -6.83 0.28 -3.04
CA PRO A 105 -7.97 0.69 -3.86
C PRO A 105 -8.02 2.20 -4.14
N LEU A 106 -7.76 3.03 -3.13
CA LEU A 106 -7.77 4.49 -3.30
C LEU A 106 -6.61 5.01 -4.16
N LEU A 107 -5.40 4.46 -4.00
CA LEU A 107 -4.25 4.76 -4.87
C LEU A 107 -4.52 4.32 -6.33
N THR A 108 -5.21 3.19 -6.49
CA THR A 108 -5.66 2.72 -7.82
C THR A 108 -6.69 3.68 -8.42
N LEU A 109 -7.62 4.18 -7.61
CA LEU A 109 -8.59 5.19 -8.02
C LEU A 109 -7.89 6.45 -8.49
N ASP A 110 -6.91 6.96 -7.75
CA ASP A 110 -6.09 8.12 -8.15
C ASP A 110 -5.41 7.90 -9.51
N LEU A 111 -4.73 6.78 -9.70
CA LEU A 111 -4.10 6.45 -10.99
C LEU A 111 -5.13 6.29 -12.11
N GLY A 112 -6.29 5.71 -11.83
CA GLY A 112 -7.38 5.51 -12.78
C GLY A 112 -8.03 6.83 -13.21
N LEU A 113 -8.29 7.73 -12.26
CA LEU A 113 -8.80 9.07 -12.51
C LEU A 113 -7.79 9.87 -13.35
N LEU A 114 -6.51 9.83 -12.97
CA LEU A 114 -5.46 10.45 -13.77
C LEU A 114 -5.39 9.82 -15.16
N ALA A 115 -5.61 8.52 -15.31
CA ALA A 115 -5.62 7.87 -16.62
C ALA A 115 -6.93 8.02 -17.42
N GLY A 116 -7.96 8.68 -16.86
CA GLY A 116 -9.27 8.80 -17.50
C GLY A 116 -9.97 7.45 -17.73
N GLN A 117 -9.72 6.47 -16.86
CA GLN A 117 -10.34 5.14 -16.95
C GLN A 117 -11.79 5.14 -16.49
N ASP A 118 -12.56 4.19 -17.00
CA ASP A 118 -13.91 3.94 -16.49
C ASP A 118 -13.86 3.29 -15.09
N LEU A 119 -14.93 3.50 -14.31
CA LEU A 119 -15.00 3.03 -12.93
C LEU A 119 -15.02 1.50 -12.81
N VAL A 120 -15.50 0.77 -13.81
CA VAL A 120 -15.54 -0.70 -13.76
C VAL A 120 -14.13 -1.25 -13.88
N THR A 121 -13.33 -0.73 -14.81
CA THR A 121 -11.92 -1.07 -14.93
C THR A 121 -11.16 -0.74 -13.64
N VAL A 122 -11.33 0.47 -13.09
CA VAL A 122 -10.69 0.86 -11.83
C VAL A 122 -11.11 -0.05 -10.67
N ALA A 123 -12.40 -0.36 -10.55
CA ALA A 123 -12.92 -1.25 -9.52
C ALA A 123 -12.39 -2.69 -9.64
N ALA A 124 -12.24 -3.21 -10.85
CA ALA A 124 -11.65 -4.53 -11.08
C ALA A 124 -10.18 -4.59 -10.59
N ILE A 125 -9.39 -3.55 -10.88
CA ILE A 125 -7.99 -3.47 -10.42
C ILE A 125 -7.92 -3.25 -8.90
N ALA A 126 -8.81 -2.43 -8.33
CA ALA A 126 -8.94 -2.29 -6.89
C ALA A 126 -9.30 -3.63 -6.21
N GLY A 127 -10.19 -4.41 -6.79
CA GLY A 127 -10.53 -5.76 -6.33
C GLY A 127 -9.34 -6.73 -6.38
N ALA A 128 -8.53 -6.67 -7.45
CA ALA A 128 -7.29 -7.44 -7.53
C ALA A 128 -6.29 -7.06 -6.42
N ASN A 129 -6.16 -5.76 -6.10
CA ASN A 129 -5.37 -5.30 -4.95
C ASN A 129 -5.89 -5.84 -3.62
N MET A 130 -7.20 -5.83 -3.40
CA MET A 130 -7.78 -6.39 -2.17
C MET A 130 -7.52 -7.90 -2.05
N MET A 131 -7.61 -8.65 -3.15
CA MET A 131 -7.27 -10.07 -3.16
C MET A 131 -5.78 -10.32 -2.87
N MET A 132 -4.90 -9.49 -3.43
CA MET A 132 -3.46 -9.55 -3.14
C MET A 132 -3.18 -9.32 -1.65
N VAL A 133 -3.78 -8.29 -1.04
CA VAL A 133 -3.61 -7.99 0.40
C VAL A 133 -4.15 -9.11 1.26
N ALA A 134 -5.35 -9.63 0.96
CA ALA A 134 -5.96 -10.72 1.70
C ALA A 134 -5.10 -12.00 1.63
N ALA A 135 -4.62 -12.36 0.44
CA ALA A 135 -3.71 -13.50 0.26
C ALA A 135 -2.39 -13.31 1.02
N GLY A 136 -1.81 -12.10 0.98
CA GLY A 136 -0.61 -11.76 1.75
C GLY A 136 -0.82 -11.92 3.25
N TYR A 137 -1.96 -11.45 3.79
CA TYR A 137 -2.31 -11.62 5.20
C TYR A 137 -2.45 -13.09 5.57
N LEU A 138 -3.21 -13.86 4.79
CA LEU A 138 -3.39 -15.30 5.01
C LEU A 138 -2.07 -16.07 4.95
N GLY A 139 -1.14 -15.66 4.09
CA GLY A 139 0.22 -16.18 4.07
C GLY A 139 1.01 -15.88 5.35
N SER A 140 0.88 -14.66 5.88
CA SER A 140 1.58 -14.25 7.10
C SER A 140 1.19 -15.07 8.33
N VAL A 141 -0.11 -15.35 8.47
CA VAL A 141 -0.68 -16.04 9.63
C VAL A 141 -0.73 -17.56 9.47
N ALA A 142 -0.39 -18.09 8.29
CA ALA A 142 -0.41 -19.53 8.03
C ALA A 142 0.61 -20.29 8.91
N LEU A 143 0.11 -21.29 9.64
CA LEU A 143 0.92 -22.15 10.52
C LEU A 143 1.71 -23.21 9.74
N VAL A 144 1.21 -23.61 8.57
CA VAL A 144 1.87 -24.58 7.69
C VAL A 144 2.71 -23.83 6.65
N PRO A 145 4.04 -24.02 6.60
CA PRO A 145 4.90 -23.23 5.71
C PRO A 145 4.59 -23.41 4.23
N THR A 146 4.21 -24.60 3.80
CA THR A 146 3.78 -24.81 2.40
C THR A 146 2.56 -23.95 2.08
N VAL A 147 1.59 -23.87 3.01
CA VAL A 147 0.39 -23.03 2.85
C VAL A 147 0.75 -21.54 2.87
N LYS A 148 1.69 -21.11 3.73
CA LYS A 148 2.25 -19.75 3.73
C LYS A 148 2.74 -19.35 2.34
N TRP A 149 3.58 -20.19 1.72
CA TRP A 149 4.14 -19.90 0.40
C TRP A 149 3.12 -20.02 -0.74
N LEU A 150 2.13 -20.91 -0.64
CA LEU A 150 1.03 -20.96 -1.60
C LEU A 150 0.20 -19.67 -1.57
N TRP A 151 -0.14 -19.16 -0.39
CA TRP A 151 -0.81 -17.86 -0.24
C TRP A 151 0.04 -16.70 -0.77
N PHE A 152 1.35 -16.73 -0.52
CA PHE A 152 2.27 -15.75 -1.12
C PHE A 152 2.24 -15.80 -2.65
N ILE A 153 2.27 -16.99 -3.26
CA ILE A 153 2.17 -17.14 -4.73
C ILE A 153 0.82 -16.61 -5.24
N ILE A 154 -0.29 -16.88 -4.55
CA ILE A 154 -1.61 -16.32 -4.90
C ILE A 154 -1.58 -14.78 -4.83
N ALA A 155 -0.94 -14.19 -3.82
CA ALA A 155 -0.77 -12.75 -3.73
C ALA A 155 0.02 -12.19 -4.93
N ILE A 156 1.12 -12.84 -5.33
CA ILE A 156 1.89 -12.42 -6.52
C ILE A 156 1.08 -12.56 -7.81
N ILE A 157 0.33 -13.66 -7.99
CA ILE A 157 -0.52 -13.86 -9.17
C ILE A 157 -1.59 -12.76 -9.27
N THR A 158 -2.19 -12.37 -8.15
CA THR A 158 -3.20 -11.30 -8.10
C THR A 158 -2.59 -9.90 -8.22
N PHE A 159 -1.31 -9.72 -7.92
CA PHE A 159 -0.56 -8.48 -8.16
C PHE A 159 -0.23 -8.24 -9.65
N VAL A 160 0.05 -9.30 -10.42
CA VAL A 160 0.37 -9.20 -11.86
C VAL A 160 -0.63 -8.38 -12.68
N PRO A 161 -1.96 -8.62 -12.61
CA PRO A 161 -2.92 -7.82 -13.36
C PRO A 161 -2.95 -6.35 -12.93
N VAL A 162 -2.62 -6.04 -11.67
CA VAL A 162 -2.51 -4.65 -11.18
C VAL A 162 -1.34 -3.95 -11.86
N VAL A 163 -0.16 -4.59 -11.87
CA VAL A 163 1.03 -4.06 -12.56
C VAL A 163 0.74 -3.88 -14.05
N PHE A 164 0.15 -4.88 -14.69
CA PHE A 164 -0.20 -4.83 -16.10
C PHE A 164 -1.15 -3.67 -16.43
N ALA A 165 -2.18 -3.46 -15.61
CA ALA A 165 -3.12 -2.37 -15.80
C ALA A 165 -2.45 -1.00 -15.72
N ILE A 166 -1.60 -0.77 -14.71
CA ILE A 166 -0.88 0.50 -14.55
C ILE A 166 0.08 0.74 -15.72
N VAL A 167 0.91 -0.24 -16.07
CA VAL A 167 1.98 -0.03 -17.07
C VAL A 167 1.51 -0.10 -18.52
N ARG A 168 0.36 -0.73 -18.78
CA ARG A 168 -0.20 -0.90 -20.14
C ARG A 168 -1.52 -0.20 -20.31
N ILE A 169 -2.57 -0.63 -19.59
CA ILE A 169 -3.95 -0.20 -19.85
C ILE A 169 -4.09 1.30 -19.56
N PHE A 170 -3.79 1.71 -18.34
CA PHE A 170 -3.93 3.09 -17.88
C PHE A 170 -2.96 4.00 -18.64
N ARG A 171 -1.70 3.56 -18.79
CA ARG A 171 -0.69 4.28 -19.57
C ARG A 171 -1.11 4.53 -21.02
N GLN A 172 -1.72 3.54 -21.67
CA GLN A 172 -2.18 3.70 -23.05
C GLN A 172 -3.26 4.78 -23.16
N SER A 173 -4.25 4.78 -22.26
CA SER A 173 -5.30 5.79 -22.28
C SER A 173 -4.79 7.21 -22.00
N VAL A 174 -3.73 7.35 -21.21
CA VAL A 174 -3.06 8.64 -21.03
C VAL A 174 -2.38 9.08 -22.32
N ILE A 175 -1.68 8.18 -23.01
CA ILE A 175 -1.05 8.48 -24.31
C ILE A 175 -2.11 8.89 -25.34
N ASP A 176 -3.22 8.17 -25.40
CA ASP A 176 -4.32 8.44 -26.34
C ASP A 176 -5.00 9.80 -26.10
N SER A 177 -4.87 10.36 -24.89
CA SER A 177 -5.38 11.70 -24.58
C SER A 177 -4.59 12.84 -25.26
N ASN A 178 -3.38 12.57 -25.77
CA ASN A 178 -2.46 13.55 -26.36
C ASN A 178 -2.12 14.77 -25.47
N ASP A 179 -2.33 14.64 -24.15
CA ASP A 179 -1.98 15.65 -23.15
C ASP A 179 -0.57 15.39 -22.62
N VAL A 180 0.39 16.23 -23.03
CA VAL A 180 1.82 16.06 -22.72
C VAL A 180 2.09 16.13 -21.22
N ASP A 181 1.45 17.06 -20.51
CA ASP A 181 1.66 17.26 -19.07
C ASP A 181 1.12 16.05 -18.28
N LYS A 182 -0.03 15.54 -18.71
CA LYS A 182 -0.64 14.34 -18.14
C LYS A 182 0.18 13.08 -18.40
N ILE A 183 0.73 12.92 -19.60
CA ILE A 183 1.64 11.82 -19.96
C ILE A 183 2.89 11.83 -19.07
N GLU A 184 3.50 13.01 -18.89
CA GLU A 184 4.69 13.15 -18.04
C GLU A 184 4.37 12.84 -16.58
N LEU A 185 3.31 13.43 -16.04
CA LEU A 185 2.90 13.19 -14.66
C LEU A 185 2.60 11.70 -14.42
N TYR A 186 1.78 11.09 -15.27
CA TYR A 186 1.43 9.69 -15.17
C TYR A 186 2.67 8.80 -15.22
N GLY A 187 3.62 9.09 -16.13
CA GLY A 187 4.88 8.37 -16.22
C GLY A 187 5.67 8.37 -14.90
N LYS A 188 5.74 9.51 -14.21
CA LYS A 188 6.44 9.63 -12.92
C LYS A 188 5.71 8.89 -11.80
N VAL A 189 4.41 9.10 -11.63
CA VAL A 189 3.65 8.48 -10.52
C VAL A 189 3.47 6.98 -10.70
N SER A 190 3.29 6.50 -11.93
CA SER A 190 3.20 5.06 -12.21
C SER A 190 4.54 4.36 -11.97
N LEU A 191 5.67 4.97 -12.37
CA LEU A 191 6.99 4.42 -12.10
C LEU A 191 7.26 4.33 -10.58
N LEU A 192 6.98 5.41 -9.84
CA LEU A 192 7.07 5.42 -8.37
C LEU A 192 6.25 4.26 -7.79
N THR A 193 5.00 4.15 -8.21
CA THR A 193 4.06 3.12 -7.71
C THR A 193 4.60 1.72 -7.95
N ILE A 194 4.99 1.38 -9.19
CA ILE A 194 5.43 0.01 -9.52
C ILE A 194 6.71 -0.35 -8.79
N VAL A 195 7.69 0.57 -8.73
CA VAL A 195 8.95 0.32 -8.01
C VAL A 195 8.66 0.09 -6.53
N VAL A 196 7.94 1.01 -5.89
CA VAL A 196 7.68 0.96 -4.44
C VAL A 196 6.81 -0.24 -4.08
N TRP A 197 5.73 -0.51 -4.82
CA TRP A 197 4.84 -1.64 -4.55
C TRP A 197 5.55 -2.98 -4.73
N SER A 198 6.51 -3.09 -5.66
CA SER A 198 7.32 -4.29 -5.83
C SER A 198 8.30 -4.55 -4.68
N LEU A 199 8.60 -3.54 -3.85
CA LEU A 199 9.45 -3.72 -2.66
C LEU A 199 8.69 -4.32 -1.47
N TYR A 200 7.37 -4.11 -1.36
CA TYR A 200 6.56 -4.72 -0.27
C TYR A 200 6.66 -6.25 -0.20
N PRO A 201 6.50 -7.02 -1.30
CA PRO A 201 6.67 -8.47 -1.25
C PRO A 201 8.11 -8.89 -0.95
N LEU A 202 9.13 -8.07 -1.29
CA LEU A 202 10.52 -8.35 -0.90
C LEU A 202 10.71 -8.19 0.60
N VAL A 203 10.19 -7.12 1.20
CA VAL A 203 10.17 -6.94 2.66
C VAL A 203 9.42 -8.09 3.32
N TRP A 204 8.29 -8.51 2.74
CA TRP A 204 7.53 -9.65 3.26
C TRP A 204 8.35 -10.94 3.22
N ILE A 205 9.03 -11.24 2.10
CA ILE A 205 9.90 -12.42 1.97
C ILE A 205 10.97 -12.41 3.07
N LEU A 206 11.68 -11.28 3.22
CA LEU A 206 12.79 -11.16 4.16
C LEU A 206 12.33 -11.12 5.63
N GLY A 207 11.20 -10.49 5.93
CA GLY A 207 10.60 -10.45 7.26
C GLY A 207 9.73 -11.67 7.52
N THR A 208 8.41 -11.50 7.45
CA THR A 208 7.40 -12.52 7.76
C THR A 208 7.58 -13.87 7.03
N GLY A 209 8.16 -13.87 5.83
CA GLY A 209 8.39 -15.07 5.02
C GLY A 209 9.45 -16.00 5.62
N VAL A 210 10.71 -15.56 5.59
CA VAL A 210 11.88 -16.36 6.02
C VAL A 210 12.44 -15.98 7.39
N GLY A 211 12.01 -14.86 7.98
CA GLY A 211 12.48 -14.38 9.28
C GLY A 211 13.89 -13.78 9.29
N ALA A 212 14.42 -13.39 8.13
CA ALA A 212 15.75 -12.77 8.02
C ALA A 212 15.79 -11.34 8.58
N PHE A 213 14.68 -10.59 8.50
CA PHE A 213 14.52 -9.32 9.19
C PHE A 213 13.88 -9.51 10.57
N GLY A 214 14.51 -8.91 11.57
CA GLY A 214 13.87 -8.68 12.87
C GLY A 214 12.76 -7.62 12.77
N ILE A 215 11.89 -7.55 13.78
CA ILE A 215 10.65 -6.74 13.71
C ILE A 215 10.92 -5.26 13.45
N SER A 216 11.95 -4.68 14.06
CA SER A 216 12.32 -3.27 13.83
C SER A 216 12.71 -2.99 12.38
N ALA A 217 13.46 -3.88 11.74
CA ALA A 217 13.88 -3.70 10.35
C ALA A 217 12.68 -3.79 9.39
N GLU A 218 11.79 -4.74 9.63
CA GLU A 218 10.51 -4.86 8.90
C GLU A 218 9.66 -3.59 9.05
N SER A 219 9.50 -3.08 10.28
CA SER A 219 8.75 -1.85 10.55
C SER A 219 9.35 -0.63 9.85
N ILE A 220 10.68 -0.46 9.90
CA ILE A 220 11.38 0.64 9.22
C ILE A 220 11.16 0.58 7.71
N CYS A 221 11.31 -0.61 7.10
CA CYS A 221 11.09 -0.77 5.67
C CYS A 221 9.65 -0.40 5.27
N TYR A 222 8.64 -0.91 5.98
CA TYR A 222 7.25 -0.56 5.67
C TYR A 222 6.93 0.91 5.93
N ALA A 223 7.46 1.52 7.00
CA ALA A 223 7.34 2.95 7.27
C ALA A 223 7.86 3.81 6.12
N VAL A 224 9.06 3.50 5.61
CA VAL A 224 9.64 4.23 4.48
C VAL A 224 8.82 4.01 3.21
N LEU A 225 8.42 2.77 2.92
CA LEU A 225 7.62 2.46 1.73
C LEU A 225 6.25 3.15 1.77
N ASP A 226 5.59 3.20 2.92
CA ASP A 226 4.29 3.86 3.09
C ASP A 226 4.38 5.38 2.96
N VAL A 227 5.43 6.01 3.51
CA VAL A 227 5.65 7.46 3.33
C VAL A 227 5.88 7.79 1.85
N ILE A 228 6.61 6.95 1.12
CA ILE A 228 6.84 7.18 -0.31
C ILE A 228 5.57 6.91 -1.13
N SER A 229 4.91 5.77 -0.90
CA SER A 229 3.73 5.36 -1.67
C SER A 229 2.49 6.21 -1.40
N LYS A 230 2.45 6.91 -0.25
CA LYS A 230 1.33 7.75 0.16
C LYS A 230 1.72 9.22 0.11
N CYS A 231 2.61 9.69 0.99
CA CYS A 231 2.92 11.12 1.06
C CYS A 231 3.56 11.66 -0.23
N VAL A 232 4.65 11.04 -0.70
CA VAL A 232 5.36 11.51 -1.91
C VAL A 232 4.44 11.38 -3.13
N PHE A 233 3.73 10.27 -3.25
CA PHE A 233 2.70 10.07 -4.27
C PHE A 233 1.65 11.19 -4.26
N SER A 234 1.07 11.51 -3.09
CA SER A 234 0.04 12.54 -2.93
C SER A 234 0.51 13.91 -3.41
N PHE A 235 1.74 14.30 -3.08
CA PHE A 235 2.29 15.58 -3.55
C PHE A 235 2.58 15.58 -5.05
N MET A 236 3.01 14.44 -5.61
CA MET A 236 3.24 14.34 -7.05
C MET A 236 1.95 14.43 -7.84
N ILE A 237 0.90 13.73 -7.42
CA ILE A 237 -0.32 13.62 -8.23
C ILE A 237 -1.10 14.93 -8.30
N VAL A 238 -1.08 15.77 -7.26
CA VAL A 238 -1.78 17.07 -7.25
C VAL A 238 -1.05 18.20 -7.99
N ASN A 239 -0.11 17.85 -8.89
CA ASN A 239 0.66 18.83 -9.66
C ASN A 239 -0.25 19.70 -10.55
N MET A 240 -0.32 21.00 -10.22
CA MET A 240 -1.31 21.96 -10.75
C MET A 240 -1.27 22.12 -12.28
N ASN A 241 -0.10 22.05 -12.91
CA ASN A 241 0.04 22.34 -14.35
C ASN A 241 -0.85 21.43 -15.22
N VAL A 242 -1.07 20.17 -14.80
CA VAL A 242 -1.91 19.19 -15.51
C VAL A 242 -3.40 19.55 -15.43
N TYR A 243 -3.80 20.24 -14.37
CA TYR A 243 -5.21 20.53 -14.08
C TYR A 243 -5.65 21.91 -14.58
N GLU A 244 -4.71 22.82 -14.84
CA GLU A 244 -4.97 24.11 -15.47
C GLU A 244 -5.18 24.00 -16.99
N SER A 245 -4.54 23.01 -17.65
CA SER A 245 -4.67 22.75 -19.09
C SER A 245 -5.96 21.98 -19.47
N ALA A 246 -6.67 21.41 -18.49
CA ALA A 246 -7.97 20.81 -18.70
C ALA A 246 -9.06 21.89 -18.85
N ALA A 247 -9.47 22.17 -20.10
CA ALA A 247 -10.53 23.12 -20.39
C ALA A 247 -11.78 22.87 -19.51
N PRO A 248 -12.45 23.92 -19.00
CA PRO A 248 -13.61 23.74 -18.13
C PRO A 248 -14.69 22.90 -18.84
N PRO A 249 -15.39 22.02 -18.11
CA PRO A 249 -16.44 21.21 -18.70
C PRO A 249 -17.49 22.13 -19.32
N VAL A 250 -17.78 21.93 -20.62
CA VAL A 250 -18.85 22.62 -21.32
C VAL A 250 -20.16 22.24 -20.64
N HIS A 251 -20.72 23.15 -19.84
CA HIS A 251 -22.09 23.02 -19.37
C HIS A 251 -23.00 22.95 -20.59
N LYS A 252 -23.55 21.78 -20.88
CA LYS A 252 -24.69 21.67 -21.77
C LYS A 252 -25.86 22.30 -21.02
N GLU A 253 -26.20 23.54 -21.37
CA GLU A 253 -27.52 24.08 -21.05
C GLU A 253 -28.55 23.15 -21.69
N TYR A 254 -29.29 22.43 -20.86
CA TYR A 254 -30.50 21.75 -21.29
C TYR A 254 -31.56 22.85 -21.47
N VAL A 255 -31.75 23.28 -22.72
CA VAL A 255 -32.89 24.10 -23.16
C VAL A 255 -34.09 23.19 -23.38
#